data_AF-W2ZF98-F1
#
_entry.id   AF-W2ZF98-F1
#
_cell.length_a   1.000
_cell.length_b   1.000
_cell.length_c   1.000
_cell.angle_alpha   90.00
_cell.angle_beta   90.00
_cell.angle_gamma   90.00
#
_symmetry.space_group_name_H-M   'P 1'
#
loop_
_entity.id
_entity.type
_entity.pdbx_description
1 polymer ?
#
loop_
_entity_poly.entity_id
_entity_poly.type
_entity_poly.pdbx_seq_one_letter_code
_entity_poly.pdbx_strand_id
1 'polypeptide(L)'
;MDVMEAMKNEGNALFQQQRFDEAVRVYTSVLDKLRDSGPVDETAARLEIAVRLNRAWAWVQIPNDESSEATLAAAEQDCSSVIAKDASCVKAFYRRALARERRGQWKLAIEDASAVKQLEPGNPSIAPLLERLQQRNQEEDELTPNFQQCTLNNVASTTSSSSNALAGEAEDAWKSLQAAEIDLQNVYKSTKKRPSMARRKQKEPQKDKREISQKTDDLWESLRCEEITTVAKAFPRSKKGASIE
;
A
#
# COMPACT_ATOMS: atom_id res chain seq x y z
N MET A 1 -9.86 23.28 24.62
CA MET A 1 -10.41 21.94 24.33
C MET A 1 -11.55 22.02 23.33
N ASP A 2 -12.51 22.93 23.51
CA ASP A 2 -13.68 23.13 22.63
C ASP A 2 -13.36 23.31 21.14
N VAL A 3 -12.26 24.01 20.82
CA VAL A 3 -11.80 24.18 19.43
C VAL A 3 -11.47 22.83 18.77
N MET A 4 -10.78 21.93 19.48
CA MET A 4 -10.41 20.62 18.94
C MET A 4 -11.62 19.68 18.82
N GLU A 5 -12.58 19.80 19.74
CA GLU A 5 -13.84 19.07 19.68
C GLU A 5 -14.70 19.52 18.48
N ALA A 6 -14.76 20.83 18.22
CA ALA A 6 -15.41 21.38 17.03
C ALA A 6 -14.75 20.89 15.74
N MET A 7 -13.41 20.86 15.67
CA MET A 7 -12.67 20.33 14.52
C MET A 7 -12.92 18.82 14.32
N LYS A 8 -12.98 18.03 15.39
CA LYS A 8 -13.39 16.61 15.27
C LYS A 8 -14.77 16.49 14.63
N ASN A 9 -15.72 17.33 15.03
CA ASN A 9 -17.07 17.33 14.48
C ASN A 9 -17.11 17.78 13.01
N GLU A 10 -16.26 18.73 12.62
CA GLU A 10 -16.03 19.09 11.22
C GLU A 10 -15.50 17.90 10.41
N GLY A 11 -14.50 17.19 10.94
CA GLY A 11 -14.00 15.95 10.33
C GLY A 11 -15.10 14.89 10.18
N ASN A 12 -15.99 14.76 11.16
CA ASN A 12 -17.13 13.84 11.09
C ASN A 12 -18.12 14.26 9.98
N ALA A 13 -18.37 15.56 9.81
CA ALA A 13 -19.24 16.08 8.76
C ALA A 13 -18.64 15.84 7.36
N LEU A 14 -17.33 16.06 7.20
CA LEU A 14 -16.62 15.74 5.96
C LEU A 14 -16.66 14.24 5.66
N PHE A 15 -16.51 13.40 6.69
CA PHE A 15 -16.62 11.95 6.57
C PHE A 15 -18.02 11.53 6.08
N GLN A 16 -19.09 12.12 6.61
CA GLN A 16 -20.46 11.86 6.16
C GLN A 16 -20.71 12.27 4.71
N GLN A 17 -19.98 13.28 4.21
CA GLN A 17 -19.99 13.71 2.81
C GLN A 17 -19.11 12.83 1.91
N GLN A 18 -18.53 11.74 2.42
CA GLN A 18 -17.58 10.86 1.71
C GLN A 18 -16.28 11.57 1.27
N ARG A 19 -15.97 12.73 1.87
CA ARG A 19 -14.73 13.49 1.62
C ARG A 19 -13.64 13.00 2.58
N PHE A 20 -13.20 11.75 2.38
CA PHE A 20 -12.35 11.05 3.33
C PHE A 20 -10.97 11.72 3.51
N ASP A 21 -10.32 12.14 2.43
CA ASP A 21 -9.02 12.83 2.51
C ASP A 21 -9.07 14.12 3.32
N GLU A 22 -10.15 14.89 3.15
CA GLU A 22 -10.33 16.14 3.88
C GLU A 22 -10.64 15.88 5.35
N ALA A 23 -11.49 14.89 5.64
CA ALA A 23 -11.73 14.45 7.01
C ALA A 23 -10.43 14.04 7.71
N VAL A 24 -9.57 13.28 7.02
CA VAL A 24 -8.25 12.87 7.51
C VAL A 24 -7.35 14.06 7.82
N ARG A 25 -7.31 15.08 6.95
CA ARG A 25 -6.51 16.29 7.18
C ARG A 25 -6.97 17.02 8.44
N VAL A 26 -8.29 17.16 8.62
CA VAL A 26 -8.85 17.79 9.83
C VAL A 26 -8.51 16.98 11.08
N TYR A 27 -8.71 15.66 11.08
CA TYR A 27 -8.34 14.81 12.21
C TYR A 27 -6.84 14.86 12.53
N THR A 28 -5.99 14.93 11.49
CA THR A 28 -4.54 15.06 11.66
C THR A 28 -4.19 16.38 12.35
N SER A 29 -4.83 17.48 11.93
CA SER A 29 -4.65 18.78 12.59
C SER A 29 -5.08 18.76 14.06
N VAL A 30 -6.15 18.02 14.40
CA VAL A 30 -6.56 17.83 15.80
C VAL A 30 -5.48 17.08 16.59
N LEU A 31 -4.92 15.99 16.04
CA LEU A 31 -3.88 15.21 16.71
C LEU A 31 -2.56 15.99 16.85
N ASP A 32 -2.20 16.82 15.88
CA ASP A 32 -1.05 17.71 15.97
C ASP A 32 -1.25 18.75 17.08
N LYS A 33 -2.42 19.39 17.15
CA LYS A 33 -2.75 20.32 18.24
C LYS A 33 -2.73 19.64 19.61
N LEU A 34 -3.24 18.42 19.72
CA LEU A 34 -3.21 17.64 20.96
C LEU A 34 -1.76 17.35 21.41
N ARG A 35 -0.89 16.97 20.48
CA ARG A 35 0.54 16.75 20.74
C ARG A 35 1.21 18.03 21.25
N ASP A 36 0.85 19.18 20.68
CA ASP A 36 1.47 20.46 21.00
C ASP A 36 0.89 21.10 22.29
N SER A 37 -0.26 20.62 22.78
CA SER A 37 -1.01 21.21 23.91
C SER A 37 -0.44 20.90 25.31
N GLY A 38 0.70 20.21 25.43
CA GLY A 38 1.34 19.93 26.71
C GLY A 38 0.77 18.68 27.43
N PRO A 39 0.78 18.60 28.78
CA PRO A 39 0.46 17.38 29.50
C PRO A 39 -0.97 16.90 29.20
N VAL A 40 -1.08 15.61 28.89
CA VAL A 40 -2.32 14.98 28.48
C VAL A 40 -3.22 14.79 29.69
N ASP A 41 -4.29 15.57 29.77
CA ASP A 41 -5.40 15.29 30.69
C ASP A 41 -6.29 14.14 30.15
N GLU A 42 -7.11 13.57 31.01
CA GLU A 42 -7.96 12.42 30.65
C GLU A 42 -8.93 12.77 29.50
N THR A 43 -9.40 14.00 29.46
CA THR A 43 -10.28 14.52 28.41
C THR A 43 -9.58 14.60 27.05
N ALA A 44 -8.33 15.05 27.01
CA ALA A 44 -7.48 15.08 25.83
C ALA A 44 -7.15 13.65 25.37
N ALA A 45 -6.86 12.73 26.30
CA ALA A 45 -6.65 11.32 25.98
C ALA A 45 -7.88 10.69 25.32
N ARG A 46 -9.07 10.95 25.87
CA ARG A 46 -10.35 10.47 25.32
C ARG A 46 -10.62 11.05 23.94
N LEU A 47 -10.33 12.34 23.73
CA LEU A 47 -10.44 12.99 22.44
C LEU A 47 -9.46 12.39 21.42
N GLU A 48 -8.20 12.17 21.82
CA GLU A 48 -7.18 11.55 20.97
C GLU A 48 -7.63 10.15 20.50
N ILE A 49 -8.14 9.32 21.40
CA ILE A 49 -8.66 7.98 21.08
C ILE A 49 -9.79 8.08 20.05
N ALA A 50 -10.77 8.96 20.29
CA ALA A 50 -11.91 9.15 19.39
C ALA A 50 -11.47 9.61 17.99
N VAL A 51 -10.54 10.57 17.93
CA VAL A 51 -10.03 11.12 16.67
C VAL A 51 -9.21 10.08 15.91
N ARG A 52 -8.34 9.31 16.57
CA ARG A 52 -7.57 8.23 15.91
C ARG A 52 -8.48 7.16 15.34
N LEU A 53 -9.50 6.74 16.10
CA LEU A 53 -10.50 5.80 15.60
C LEU A 53 -11.16 6.34 14.34
N ASN A 54 -11.65 7.58 14.36
CA ASN A 54 -12.35 8.17 13.22
C ASN A 54 -11.42 8.37 12.01
N ARG A 55 -10.16 8.77 12.24
CA ARG A 55 -9.15 8.90 11.18
C ARG A 55 -8.79 7.55 10.57
N ALA A 56 -8.60 6.50 11.38
CA ALA A 56 -8.38 5.14 10.88
C ALA A 56 -9.55 4.66 10.01
N TRP A 57 -10.78 4.98 10.40
CA TRP A 57 -11.95 4.65 9.58
C TRP A 57 -11.98 5.44 8.28
N ALA A 58 -11.66 6.73 8.31
CA ALA A 58 -11.54 7.53 7.09
C ALA A 58 -10.50 6.95 6.13
N TRP A 59 -9.33 6.55 6.62
CA TRP A 59 -8.31 5.86 5.81
C TRP A 59 -8.82 4.56 5.18
N VAL A 60 -9.51 3.71 5.96
CA VAL A 60 -10.05 2.43 5.46
C VAL A 60 -11.16 2.65 4.42
N GLN A 61 -11.87 3.77 4.47
CA GLN A 61 -12.96 4.06 3.54
C GLN A 61 -12.51 4.71 2.22
N ILE A 62 -11.25 5.15 2.10
CA ILE A 62 -10.71 5.64 0.83
C ILE A 62 -10.73 4.51 -0.20
N PRO A 63 -11.28 4.73 -1.42
CA PRO A 63 -11.33 3.74 -2.48
C PRO A 63 -9.97 3.09 -2.79
N ASN A 64 -9.96 1.86 -3.28
CA ASN A 64 -8.72 1.13 -3.57
C ASN A 64 -7.82 1.85 -4.58
N ASP A 65 -8.40 2.55 -5.55
CA ASP A 65 -7.65 3.24 -6.60
C ASP A 65 -6.89 4.47 -6.08
N GLU A 66 -7.33 5.04 -4.95
CA GLU A 66 -6.76 6.22 -4.32
C GLU A 66 -5.93 5.87 -3.07
N SER A 67 -6.22 4.73 -2.44
CA SER A 67 -5.53 4.28 -1.25
C SER A 67 -4.13 3.77 -1.59
N SER A 68 -3.15 4.25 -0.84
CA SER A 68 -1.77 3.75 -0.93
C SER A 68 -1.46 2.78 0.20
N GLU A 69 -0.32 2.09 0.10
CA GLU A 69 0.18 1.29 1.22
C GLU A 69 0.39 2.15 2.48
N ALA A 70 0.94 3.35 2.31
CA ALA A 70 1.17 4.28 3.41
C ALA A 70 -0.15 4.69 4.10
N THR A 71 -1.24 4.79 3.33
CA THR A 71 -2.59 5.08 3.84
C THR A 71 -3.10 3.97 4.76
N LEU A 72 -2.98 2.72 4.34
CA LEU A 72 -3.43 1.56 5.11
C LEU A 72 -2.54 1.35 6.35
N ALA A 73 -1.22 1.51 6.20
CA ALA A 73 -0.29 1.48 7.33
C ALA A 73 -0.59 2.57 8.37
N ALA A 74 -1.00 3.78 7.93
CA ALA A 74 -1.43 4.84 8.84
C ALA A 74 -2.71 4.46 9.61
N ALA A 75 -3.67 3.80 8.96
CA ALA A 75 -4.88 3.28 9.61
C ALA A 75 -4.56 2.25 10.69
N GLU A 76 -3.63 1.33 10.41
CA GLU A 76 -3.17 0.34 11.37
C GLU A 76 -2.44 0.96 12.56
N GLN A 77 -1.61 1.97 12.31
CA GLN A 77 -0.88 2.67 13.35
C GLN A 77 -1.84 3.40 14.30
N ASP A 78 -2.88 4.05 13.76
CA ASP A 78 -3.90 4.70 14.57
C ASP A 78 -4.67 3.69 15.43
N CYS A 79 -5.09 2.56 14.85
CA CYS A 79 -5.77 1.50 15.61
C CYS A 79 -4.86 0.88 16.67
N SER A 80 -3.60 0.61 16.36
CA SER A 80 -2.63 0.02 17.29
C SER A 80 -2.34 0.95 18.46
N SER A 81 -2.29 2.27 18.21
CA SER A 81 -2.14 3.28 19.27
C SER A 81 -3.35 3.31 20.20
N VAL A 82 -4.56 3.05 19.68
CA VAL A 82 -5.78 2.94 20.50
C VAL A 82 -5.79 1.65 21.31
N ILE A 83 -5.46 0.51 20.69
CA ILE A 83 -5.42 -0.81 21.37
C ILE A 83 -4.39 -0.81 22.50
N ALA A 84 -3.25 -0.13 22.33
CA ALA A 84 -2.25 0.00 23.38
C ALA A 84 -2.77 0.76 24.63
N LYS A 85 -3.79 1.62 24.46
CA LYS A 85 -4.45 2.36 25.55
C LYS A 85 -5.69 1.64 26.07
N ASP A 86 -6.46 1.02 25.18
CA ASP A 86 -7.69 0.29 25.46
C ASP A 86 -7.74 -1.01 24.65
N ALA A 87 -7.31 -2.10 25.29
CA ALA A 87 -7.29 -3.44 24.71
C ALA A 87 -8.68 -4.07 24.57
N SER A 88 -9.74 -3.41 25.03
CA SER A 88 -11.13 -3.84 24.85
C SER A 88 -11.84 -3.13 23.69
N CYS A 89 -11.14 -2.23 22.99
CA CYS A 89 -11.72 -1.42 21.92
C CYS A 89 -11.99 -2.23 20.64
N VAL A 90 -13.20 -2.81 20.55
CA VAL A 90 -13.67 -3.59 19.39
C VAL A 90 -13.52 -2.83 18.07
N LYS A 91 -13.85 -1.53 18.05
CA LYS A 91 -13.75 -0.70 16.84
C LYS A 91 -12.33 -0.61 16.32
N ALA A 92 -11.32 -0.59 17.19
CA ALA A 92 -9.93 -0.53 16.78
C ALA A 92 -9.49 -1.85 16.13
N PHE A 93 -9.81 -3.00 16.74
CA PHE A 93 -9.51 -4.30 16.16
C PHE A 93 -10.20 -4.51 14.81
N TYR A 94 -11.49 -4.20 14.71
CA TYR A 94 -12.24 -4.36 13.46
C TYR A 94 -11.66 -3.51 12.32
N ARG A 95 -11.37 -2.23 12.60
CA ARG A 95 -10.80 -1.31 11.59
C ARG A 95 -9.39 -1.73 11.19
N ARG A 96 -8.57 -2.22 12.13
CA ARG A 96 -7.23 -2.75 11.85
C ARG A 96 -7.29 -4.02 11.00
N ALA A 97 -8.23 -4.92 11.28
CA ALA A 97 -8.46 -6.12 10.47
C ALA A 97 -8.76 -5.77 9.01
N LEU A 98 -9.64 -4.79 8.77
CA LEU A 98 -9.96 -4.33 7.41
C LEU A 98 -8.77 -3.66 6.71
N ALA A 99 -7.96 -2.88 7.44
CA ALA A 99 -6.75 -2.29 6.87
C ALA A 99 -5.75 -3.38 6.45
N ARG A 100 -5.51 -4.38 7.32
CA ARG A 100 -4.64 -5.53 7.07
C ARG A 100 -5.14 -6.42 5.94
N GLU A 101 -6.45 -6.62 5.86
CA GLU A 101 -7.11 -7.30 4.74
C GLU A 101 -6.74 -6.63 3.41
N ARG A 102 -6.88 -5.30 3.33
CA ARG A 102 -6.54 -4.54 2.11
C ARG A 102 -5.05 -4.58 1.76
N ARG A 103 -4.17 -4.80 2.73
CA ARG A 103 -2.72 -5.00 2.53
C ARG A 103 -2.33 -6.44 2.21
N GLY A 104 -3.28 -7.37 2.19
CA GLY A 104 -3.02 -8.80 2.02
C GLY A 104 -2.37 -9.48 3.23
N GLN A 105 -2.41 -8.87 4.41
CA GLN A 105 -1.86 -9.45 5.64
C GLN A 105 -2.89 -10.36 6.32
N TRP A 106 -3.26 -11.47 5.68
CA TRP A 106 -4.41 -12.28 6.08
C TRP A 106 -4.27 -12.84 7.50
N LYS A 107 -3.09 -13.38 7.86
CA LYS A 107 -2.83 -13.94 9.21
C LYS A 107 -3.07 -12.91 10.31
N LEU A 108 -2.53 -11.71 10.14
CA LEU A 108 -2.69 -10.61 11.10
C LEU A 108 -4.14 -10.06 11.14
N ALA A 109 -4.84 -10.07 10.00
CA ALA A 109 -6.25 -9.69 9.95
C ALA A 109 -7.14 -10.71 10.67
N ILE A 110 -6.84 -12.01 10.56
CA ILE A 110 -7.55 -13.10 11.26
C ILE A 110 -7.38 -12.97 12.77
N GLU A 111 -6.18 -12.63 13.25
CA GLU A 111 -5.91 -12.38 14.68
C GLU A 111 -6.81 -11.24 15.21
N ASP A 112 -6.87 -10.12 14.49
CA ASP A 112 -7.71 -8.97 14.87
C ASP A 112 -9.20 -9.32 14.84
N ALA A 113 -9.68 -9.99 13.79
CA ALA A 113 -11.07 -10.39 13.67
C ALA A 113 -11.45 -11.43 14.75
N SER A 114 -10.52 -12.31 15.14
CA SER A 114 -10.70 -13.27 16.23
C SER A 114 -10.80 -12.56 17.59
N ALA A 115 -9.99 -11.52 17.81
CA ALA A 115 -10.10 -10.67 19.00
C ALA A 115 -11.47 -9.99 19.07
N VAL A 116 -12.00 -9.47 17.95
CA VAL A 116 -13.37 -8.93 17.94
C VAL A 116 -14.40 -10.00 18.27
N LYS A 117 -14.29 -11.21 17.71
CA LYS A 117 -15.22 -12.31 18.01
C LYS A 117 -15.21 -12.70 19.50
N GLN A 118 -14.07 -12.59 20.17
CA GLN A 118 -13.96 -12.85 21.61
C GLN A 118 -14.60 -11.73 22.44
N LEU A 119 -14.39 -10.47 22.05
CA LEU A 119 -14.92 -9.30 22.76
C LEU A 119 -16.44 -9.12 22.53
N GLU A 120 -16.92 -9.34 21.31
CA GLU A 120 -18.31 -9.24 20.89
C GLU A 120 -18.75 -10.45 20.06
N PRO A 121 -19.10 -11.58 20.70
CA PRO A 121 -19.52 -12.80 19.99
C PRO A 121 -20.78 -12.62 19.14
N GLY A 122 -21.63 -11.64 19.47
CA GLY A 122 -22.88 -11.34 18.77
C GLY A 122 -22.73 -10.40 17.56
N ASN A 123 -21.52 -9.98 17.21
CA ASN A 123 -21.30 -9.03 16.11
C ASN A 123 -21.48 -9.73 14.74
N PRO A 124 -22.51 -9.37 13.95
CA PRO A 124 -22.83 -10.06 12.70
C PRO A 124 -21.81 -9.79 11.58
N SER A 125 -20.99 -8.74 11.71
CA SER A 125 -19.99 -8.37 10.70
C SER A 125 -18.72 -9.23 10.75
N ILE A 126 -18.49 -9.97 11.83
CA ILE A 126 -17.22 -10.67 12.08
C ILE A 126 -17.17 -12.06 11.46
N ALA A 127 -18.28 -12.81 11.50
CA ALA A 127 -18.36 -14.12 10.86
C ALA A 127 -18.00 -14.08 9.36
N PRO A 128 -18.62 -13.22 8.52
CA PRO A 128 -18.28 -13.14 7.09
C PRO A 128 -16.87 -12.59 6.84
N LEU A 129 -16.35 -11.73 7.73
CA LEU A 129 -14.98 -11.23 7.64
C LEU A 129 -13.98 -12.38 7.87
N LEU A 130 -14.16 -13.15 8.95
CA LEU A 130 -13.28 -14.29 9.27
C LEU A 130 -13.28 -15.35 8.16
N GLU A 131 -14.46 -15.70 7.64
CA GLU A 131 -14.59 -16.68 6.55
C GLU A 131 -13.81 -16.23 5.31
N ARG A 132 -14.00 -14.97 4.87
CA ARG A 132 -13.28 -14.41 3.71
C ARG A 132 -11.77 -14.35 3.94
N LEU A 133 -11.33 -13.96 5.13
CA LEU A 133 -9.91 -13.89 5.46
C LEU A 133 -9.25 -15.29 5.50
N GLN A 134 -9.94 -16.28 6.06
CA GLN A 134 -9.46 -17.66 6.10
C GLN A 134 -9.33 -18.26 4.71
N GLN A 135 -10.30 -18.01 3.84
CA GLN A 135 -10.23 -18.44 2.44
C GLN A 135 -9.02 -17.84 1.72
N ARG A 136 -8.81 -16.52 1.83
CA ARG A 136 -7.64 -15.85 1.23
C ARG A 136 -6.31 -16.35 1.78
N ASN A 137 -6.25 -16.63 3.08
CA ASN A 137 -5.05 -17.20 3.69
C ASN A 137 -4.74 -18.61 3.18
N GLN A 138 -5.77 -19.45 2.98
CA GLN A 138 -5.59 -20.80 2.42
C GLN A 138 -5.12 -20.74 0.97
N GLU A 139 -5.71 -19.87 0.15
CA GLU A 139 -5.27 -19.63 -1.23
C GLU A 139 -3.80 -19.20 -1.30
N GLU A 140 -3.36 -18.31 -0.39
CA GLU A 140 -1.95 -17.89 -0.32
C GLU A 140 -1.03 -19.04 0.13
N ASP A 141 -1.40 -19.80 1.15
CA ASP A 141 -0.61 -20.94 1.64
C ASP A 141 -0.51 -22.05 0.57
N GLU A 142 -1.55 -22.29 -0.23
CA GLU A 142 -1.54 -23.24 -1.37
C GLU A 142 -0.65 -22.77 -2.53
N LEU A 143 -0.61 -21.46 -2.80
CA LEU A 143 0.22 -20.86 -3.85
C LEU A 143 1.70 -20.79 -3.47
N THR A 144 2.04 -20.87 -2.19
CA THR A 144 3.42 -21.05 -1.74
C THR A 144 3.76 -22.55 -1.79
N PRO A 145 4.50 -23.06 -2.80
CA PRO A 145 4.90 -24.44 -2.78
C PRO A 145 5.80 -24.64 -1.56
N ASN A 146 5.40 -25.60 -0.75
CA ASN A 146 6.01 -25.99 0.49
C ASN A 146 7.53 -26.17 0.33
N PHE A 147 8.33 -25.16 0.70
CA PHE A 147 9.79 -25.32 0.84
C PHE A 147 10.17 -26.24 2.02
N GLN A 148 9.18 -26.78 2.76
CA GLN A 148 9.37 -27.72 3.85
C GLN A 148 9.13 -29.19 3.45
N GLN A 149 9.69 -29.63 2.33
CA GLN A 149 9.88 -31.06 2.11
C GLN A 149 11.26 -31.43 1.53
N CYS A 150 12.30 -30.91 2.19
CA CYS A 150 13.58 -31.60 2.29
C CYS A 150 13.94 -31.82 3.77
N THR A 151 13.00 -32.31 4.58
CA THR A 151 13.41 -33.08 5.76
C THR A 151 14.03 -34.35 5.23
N LEU A 152 15.36 -34.38 5.16
CA LEU A 152 16.14 -35.57 4.88
C LEU A 152 15.69 -36.66 5.84
N ASN A 153 14.82 -37.55 5.36
CA ASN A 153 14.61 -38.82 6.00
C ASN A 153 15.99 -39.47 6.08
N ASN A 154 16.39 -39.73 7.31
CA ASN A 154 17.59 -40.42 7.71
C ASN A 154 17.66 -41.78 7.00
N VAL A 155 18.22 -41.80 5.79
CA VAL A 155 18.81 -43.00 5.20
C VAL A 155 20.29 -42.91 5.49
N ALA A 156 20.62 -43.34 6.70
CA ALA A 156 21.93 -43.88 6.98
C ALA A 156 22.22 -44.96 5.93
N SER A 157 23.07 -44.63 4.95
CA SER A 157 24.19 -45.44 4.47
C SER A 157 24.67 -44.94 3.10
N THR A 158 25.97 -44.68 3.02
CA THR A 158 26.81 -44.54 1.82
C THR A 158 26.72 -43.24 0.99
N THR A 159 27.62 -42.30 1.31
CA THR A 159 28.57 -41.56 0.43
C THR A 159 28.79 -40.12 0.92
N SER A 160 29.87 -39.92 1.68
CA SER A 160 30.12 -38.75 2.53
C SER A 160 31.14 -37.77 1.96
N SER A 161 31.01 -37.34 0.69
CA SER A 161 32.00 -36.39 0.12
C SER A 161 31.50 -35.31 -0.86
N SER A 162 30.25 -35.33 -1.35
CA SER A 162 29.81 -34.36 -2.38
C SER A 162 28.76 -33.33 -1.92
N SER A 163 28.14 -33.49 -0.75
CA SER A 163 27.09 -32.57 -0.29
C SER A 163 27.62 -31.27 0.33
N ASN A 164 28.84 -31.27 0.89
CA ASN A 164 29.40 -30.09 1.56
C ASN A 164 29.94 -29.02 0.60
N ALA A 165 30.31 -29.40 -0.63
CA ALA A 165 30.84 -28.46 -1.62
C ALA A 165 29.73 -27.55 -2.18
N LEU A 166 28.55 -28.12 -2.46
CA LEU A 166 27.40 -27.39 -3.02
C LEU A 166 26.80 -26.38 -2.04
N ALA A 167 26.85 -26.67 -0.73
CA ALA A 167 26.41 -25.72 0.30
C ALA A 167 27.37 -24.52 0.43
N GLY A 168 28.69 -24.76 0.31
CA GLY A 168 29.70 -23.70 0.32
C GLY A 168 29.59 -22.79 -0.90
N GLU A 169 29.44 -23.37 -2.09
CA GLU A 169 29.26 -22.61 -3.34
C GLU A 169 28.01 -21.73 -3.32
N ALA A 170 26.91 -22.21 -2.73
CA ALA A 170 25.67 -21.44 -2.58
C ALA A 170 25.83 -20.28 -1.57
N GLU A 171 26.52 -20.50 -0.46
CA GLU A 171 26.82 -19.44 0.52
C GLU A 171 27.73 -18.36 -0.06
N ASP A 172 28.74 -18.75 -0.83
CA ASP A 172 29.69 -17.82 -1.45
C ASP A 172 29.01 -17.00 -2.55
N ALA A 173 28.11 -17.61 -3.33
CA ALA A 173 27.27 -16.89 -4.30
C ALA A 173 26.36 -15.86 -3.61
N TRP A 174 25.74 -16.22 -2.49
CA TRP A 174 24.87 -15.32 -1.73
C TRP A 174 25.64 -14.14 -1.12
N LYS A 175 26.81 -14.40 -0.52
CA LYS A 175 27.70 -13.35 0.01
C LYS A 175 28.20 -12.42 -1.10
N SER A 176 28.52 -12.96 -2.29
CA SER A 176 28.95 -12.16 -3.44
C SER A 176 27.84 -11.25 -3.99
N LEU A 177 26.60 -11.73 -4.02
CA LEU A 177 25.42 -10.94 -4.39
C LEU A 177 25.19 -9.79 -3.40
N GLN A 178 25.29 -10.08 -2.10
CA GLN A 178 25.10 -9.06 -1.06
C GLN A 178 26.20 -7.98 -1.11
N ALA A 179 27.44 -8.36 -1.42
CA ALA A 179 28.54 -7.41 -1.63
C ALA A 179 28.29 -6.50 -2.85
N ALA A 180 27.82 -7.06 -3.97
CA ALA A 180 27.49 -6.29 -5.17
C ALA A 180 26.35 -5.28 -4.93
N GLU A 181 25.35 -5.64 -4.13
CA GLU A 181 24.26 -4.75 -3.72
C GLU A 181 24.76 -3.55 -2.89
N ILE A 182 25.68 -3.81 -1.94
CA ILE A 182 26.30 -2.77 -1.11
C ILE A 182 27.13 -1.81 -1.98
N ASP A 183 27.90 -2.34 -2.93
CA ASP A 183 28.69 -1.54 -3.86
C ASP A 183 27.81 -0.67 -4.77
N LEU A 184 26.70 -1.22 -5.28
CA LEU A 184 25.73 -0.45 -6.05
C LEU A 184 25.14 0.70 -5.23
N GLN A 185 24.79 0.45 -3.96
CA GLN A 185 24.33 1.51 -3.05
C GLN A 185 25.38 2.59 -2.82
N ASN A 186 26.66 2.22 -2.73
CA ASN A 186 27.75 3.17 -2.54
C ASN A 186 27.99 4.03 -3.79
N VAL A 187 27.92 3.43 -4.98
CA VAL A 187 27.97 4.16 -6.26
C VAL A 187 26.80 5.13 -6.39
N TYR A 188 25.59 4.70 -6.00
CA TYR A 188 24.40 5.56 -6.01
C TYR A 188 24.52 6.74 -5.02
N LYS A 189 25.05 6.51 -3.81
CA LYS A 189 25.27 7.56 -2.81
C LYS A 189 26.40 8.53 -3.22
N SER A 190 27.42 8.03 -3.92
CA SER A 190 28.54 8.82 -4.45
C SER A 190 28.12 9.72 -5.62
N THR A 191 27.24 9.23 -6.50
CA THR A 191 26.74 9.99 -7.66
C THR A 191 25.82 11.16 -7.26
N LYS A 192 25.08 11.06 -6.15
CA LYS A 192 24.33 12.19 -5.57
C LYS A 192 25.19 13.27 -4.89
N LYS A 193 26.44 12.98 -4.54
CA LYS A 193 27.34 13.91 -3.81
C LYS A 193 28.28 14.73 -4.70
N ARG A 194 28.26 14.57 -6.02
CA ARG A 194 29.09 15.40 -6.91
C ARG A 194 28.56 16.85 -6.95
N PRO A 195 29.34 17.86 -6.55
CA PRO A 195 28.93 19.26 -6.72
C PRO A 195 28.88 19.60 -8.22
N SER A 196 27.90 20.42 -8.61
CA SER A 196 27.68 20.83 -9.99
C SER A 196 28.94 21.46 -10.59
N MET A 197 29.54 20.79 -11.58
CA MET A 197 30.59 21.37 -12.40
C MET A 197 30.01 22.51 -13.24
N ALA A 198 30.50 23.72 -13.04
CA ALA A 198 30.13 24.91 -13.79
C ALA A 198 30.34 24.68 -15.30
N ARG A 199 29.24 24.76 -16.07
CA ARG A 199 29.26 24.55 -17.52
C ARG A 199 29.83 25.80 -18.21
N ARG A 200 31.05 25.67 -18.73
CA ARG A 200 31.72 26.66 -19.58
C ARG A 200 30.89 26.80 -20.87
N LYS A 201 30.31 27.99 -21.12
CA LYS A 201 29.52 28.31 -22.32
C LYS A 201 30.42 28.25 -23.56
N GLN A 202 30.19 27.28 -24.44
CA GLN A 202 30.50 27.40 -25.86
C GLN A 202 29.21 27.73 -26.60
N LYS A 203 29.23 28.79 -27.42
CA LYS A 203 28.15 29.18 -28.33
C LYS A 203 28.19 28.23 -29.53
N GLU A 204 27.11 27.49 -29.73
CA GLU A 204 26.82 26.76 -30.98
C GLU A 204 25.51 27.25 -31.59
N PRO A 205 25.37 27.18 -32.93
CA PRO A 205 24.39 27.94 -33.70
C PRO A 205 22.96 27.42 -33.47
N GLN A 206 22.01 28.36 -33.37
CA GLN A 206 20.58 28.07 -33.32
C GLN A 206 20.15 27.42 -34.64
N LYS A 207 19.92 26.11 -34.63
CA LYS A 207 19.11 25.42 -35.63
C LYS A 207 17.79 25.01 -34.98
N ASP A 208 16.71 25.31 -35.69
CA ASP A 208 15.35 25.48 -35.18
C ASP A 208 14.77 24.30 -34.41
N LYS A 209 14.53 24.52 -33.10
CA LYS A 209 13.78 23.59 -32.24
C LYS A 209 12.33 23.37 -32.72
N ARG A 210 11.80 24.26 -33.59
CA ARG A 210 10.44 24.16 -34.13
C ARG A 210 10.31 23.06 -35.19
N GLU A 211 11.31 22.88 -36.04
CA GLU A 211 11.28 21.81 -37.07
C GLU A 211 11.33 20.42 -36.47
N ILE A 212 12.09 20.23 -35.37
CA ILE A 212 12.16 18.93 -34.70
C ILE A 212 10.83 18.60 -34.03
N SER A 213 10.19 19.59 -33.38
CA SER A 213 8.86 19.42 -32.76
C SER A 213 7.79 19.06 -33.79
N GLN A 214 7.77 19.73 -34.94
CA GLN A 214 6.81 19.45 -36.01
C GLN A 214 6.98 18.03 -36.56
N LYS A 215 8.22 17.60 -36.83
CA LYS A 215 8.49 16.23 -37.29
C LYS A 215 8.09 15.17 -36.27
N THR A 216 8.21 15.47 -34.98
CA THR A 216 7.73 14.57 -33.93
C THR A 216 6.20 14.55 -33.86
N ASP A 217 5.55 15.70 -34.00
CA ASP A 217 4.08 15.80 -33.96
C ASP A 217 3.42 15.09 -35.16
N ASP A 218 3.98 15.26 -36.37
CA ASP A 218 3.52 14.59 -37.60
C ASP A 218 3.64 13.05 -37.50
N LEU A 219 4.69 12.56 -36.84
CA LEU A 219 4.90 11.13 -36.60
C LEU A 219 3.82 10.57 -35.65
N TRP A 220 3.50 11.30 -34.58
CA TRP A 220 2.45 10.90 -33.63
C TRP A 220 1.04 10.94 -34.25
N GLU A 221 0.77 11.86 -35.16
CA GLU A 221 -0.49 11.90 -35.91
C GLU A 221 -0.63 10.73 -36.90
N SER A 222 0.44 10.39 -37.62
CA SER A 222 0.44 9.23 -38.52
C SER A 222 0.19 7.91 -37.76
N LEU A 223 0.85 7.71 -36.62
CA LEU A 223 0.65 6.54 -35.75
C LEU A 223 -0.80 6.44 -35.25
N ARG A 224 -1.41 7.56 -34.83
CA ARG A 224 -2.82 7.58 -34.41
C ARG A 224 -3.77 7.24 -35.56
N CYS A 225 -3.48 7.68 -36.77
CA CYS A 225 -4.31 7.36 -37.94
C CYS A 225 -4.20 5.87 -38.33
N GLU A 226 -3.00 5.29 -38.21
CA GLU A 226 -2.78 3.85 -38.43
C GLU A 226 -3.49 3.00 -37.37
N GLU A 227 -3.49 3.43 -36.11
CA GLU A 227 -4.27 2.79 -35.03
C GLU A 227 -5.78 2.85 -35.29
N ILE A 228 -6.32 4.01 -35.67
CA ILE A 228 -7.75 4.16 -35.98
C ILE A 228 -8.16 3.29 -37.18
N THR A 229 -7.32 3.23 -38.22
CA THR A 229 -7.61 2.43 -39.41
C THR A 229 -7.50 0.92 -39.14
N THR A 230 -6.52 0.48 -38.35
CA THR A 230 -6.41 -0.92 -37.93
C THR A 230 -7.58 -1.34 -37.05
N VAL A 231 -8.02 -0.50 -36.12
CA VAL A 231 -9.22 -0.74 -35.30
C VAL A 231 -10.50 -0.78 -36.14
N ALA A 232 -10.67 0.14 -37.09
CA ALA A 232 -11.83 0.15 -37.99
C ALA A 232 -11.86 -1.08 -38.92
N LYS A 233 -10.69 -1.59 -39.33
CA LYS A 233 -10.55 -2.81 -40.14
C LYS A 233 -10.81 -4.08 -39.33
N ALA A 234 -10.44 -4.10 -38.05
CA ALA A 234 -10.69 -5.21 -37.14
C ALA A 234 -12.16 -5.29 -36.67
N PHE A 235 -12.85 -4.15 -36.55
CA PHE A 235 -14.23 -4.07 -36.06
C PHE A 235 -15.13 -3.23 -36.99
N PRO A 236 -15.52 -3.75 -38.16
CA PRO A 236 -16.47 -3.06 -39.02
C PRO A 236 -17.83 -3.00 -38.32
N ARG A 237 -18.29 -1.79 -37.98
CA ARG A 237 -19.62 -1.56 -37.39
C ARG A 237 -20.70 -2.07 -38.34
N SER A 238 -21.39 -3.14 -37.96
CA SER A 238 -22.59 -3.63 -38.65
C SER A 238 -23.72 -2.62 -38.50
N LYS A 239 -24.04 -1.88 -39.57
CA LYS A 239 -25.31 -1.16 -39.69
C LYS A 239 -26.40 -2.17 -40.07
N LYS A 240 -27.13 -2.71 -39.09
CA LYS A 240 -28.47 -3.24 -39.34
C LYS A 240 -29.44 -2.06 -39.38
N GLY A 241 -29.90 -1.74 -40.60
CA GLY A 241 -31.03 -0.86 -40.82
C GLY A 241 -32.31 -1.52 -40.31
N ALA A 242 -33.07 -0.77 -39.51
CA ALA A 242 -34.48 -1.03 -39.28
C ALA A 242 -35.25 -0.11 -40.22
N SER A 243 -35.69 -0.64 -41.36
CA SER A 243 -36.80 -0.10 -42.13
C SER A 243 -38.05 -0.84 -41.67
N ILE A 244 -39.00 -0.12 -41.08
CA ILE A 244 -40.38 -0.54 -40.89
C ILE A 244 -41.24 0.58 -41.47
N GLU A 245 -41.74 0.37 -42.67
CA GLU A 245 -43.05 0.83 -43.18
C GLU A 245 -43.56 -0.24 -44.14
#